data_AF-A0A9N9UVP4-F1
#
_entry.id   AF-A0A9N9UVP4-F1
#
_cell.length_a   1.000
_cell.length_b   1.000
_cell.length_c   1.000
_cell.angle_alpha   90.00
_cell.angle_beta   90.00
_cell.angle_gamma   90.00
#
_symmetry.space_group_name_H-M   'P 1'
#
loop_
_entity.id
_entity.type
_entity.pdbx_description
1 polymer ?
#
loop_
_entity_poly.entity_id
_entity_poly.type
_entity_poly.pdbx_seq_one_letter_code
_entity_poly.pdbx_strand_id
1 'polypeptide(L)'
;MLLPGGERKVTLTVRPEDGEKIIACSVETGRVQDEENAVTRVTAVRLYTNRGPDLEGHAKDWTPPPADGKGIRSGRAFVDLKMTHFDPILTNGHIKAGSIWGNKEDTASAVGEPEDVDPSTIVTEPQSFYLSCRERFGWQEYAAGRIANLEHRFEKPLPIVPTVLYGFRAIQARAGNAPRVALSLSSLSETGFTLSLKSFLHETSNIEANVLVLPNGKTPSQHGFVDVSVHPSGRSPRQKATTKVNFEKPFKKPPKICAWFTELSIPNGHRSIWVWIDNITADKMTIHIDTWAD
;
A
#
# COMPACT_ATOMS: atom_id res chain seq x y z
N MET A 1 21.00 11.30 0.87
CA MET A 1 21.86 10.11 0.75
C MET A 1 22.13 9.60 2.16
N LEU A 2 21.76 8.36 2.47
CA LEU A 2 21.93 7.78 3.81
C LEU A 2 22.69 6.45 3.70
N LEU A 3 23.59 6.20 4.65
CA LEU A 3 24.31 4.93 4.81
C LEU A 3 23.88 4.29 6.14
N PRO A 4 22.67 3.71 6.21
CA PRO A 4 22.16 3.10 7.43
C PRO A 4 22.92 1.79 7.71
N GLY A 5 23.72 1.79 8.77
CA GLY A 5 24.34 0.58 9.34
C GLY A 5 25.33 -0.21 8.46
N GLY A 6 25.75 0.28 7.28
CA GLY A 6 26.66 -0.46 6.40
C GLY A 6 27.06 0.27 5.10
N GLU A 7 27.76 -0.45 4.21
CA GLU A 7 28.32 0.06 2.95
C GLU A 7 27.28 0.20 1.81
N ARG A 8 26.02 -0.17 2.05
CA ARG A 8 25.00 -0.23 1.01
C ARG A 8 24.36 1.15 0.81
N LYS A 9 24.60 1.74 -0.35
CA LYS A 9 23.91 2.95 -0.80
C LYS A 9 22.51 2.58 -1.31
N VAL A 10 21.50 3.19 -0.70
CA VAL A 10 20.11 3.14 -1.19
C VAL A 10 19.67 4.53 -1.60
N THR A 11 18.94 4.62 -2.71
CA THR A 11 18.47 5.89 -3.28
C THR A 11 16.99 5.75 -3.62
N LEU A 12 16.19 6.71 -3.16
CA LEU A 12 14.83 6.93 -3.61
C LEU A 12 14.81 8.21 -4.43
N THR A 13 14.30 8.15 -5.65
CA THR A 13 14.00 9.33 -6.45
C THR A 13 12.51 9.59 -6.33
N VAL A 14 12.17 10.77 -5.81
CA VAL A 14 10.78 11.25 -5.70
C VAL A 14 10.55 12.22 -6.86
N ARG A 15 9.35 12.23 -7.45
CA ARG A 15 8.90 13.20 -8.46
C ARG A 15 7.89 14.20 -7.89
N PRO A 16 8.33 15.33 -7.30
CA PRO A 16 7.44 16.32 -6.71
C PRO A 16 6.45 16.94 -7.71
N GLU A 17 6.84 17.04 -8.98
CA GLU A 17 6.02 17.54 -10.09
C GLU A 17 4.76 16.68 -10.30
N ASP A 18 4.84 15.40 -9.98
CA ASP A 18 3.72 14.48 -10.04
C ASP A 18 2.97 14.39 -8.69
N GLY A 19 3.33 15.22 -7.70
CA GLY A 19 2.78 15.17 -6.35
C GLY A 19 3.27 13.98 -5.52
N GLU A 20 4.37 13.32 -5.92
CA GLU A 20 5.01 12.29 -5.11
C GLU A 20 5.72 12.91 -3.90
N LYS A 21 5.57 12.29 -2.73
CA LYS A 21 6.21 12.72 -1.48
C LYS A 21 6.45 11.56 -0.53
N ILE A 22 7.44 11.72 0.33
CA ILE A 22 7.65 10.85 1.49
C ILE A 22 6.53 11.13 2.50
N ILE A 23 5.81 10.09 2.89
CA ILE A 23 4.66 10.18 3.80
C ILE A 23 4.97 9.65 5.20
N ALA A 24 5.91 8.71 5.31
CA ALA A 24 6.33 8.15 6.58
C ALA A 24 7.78 7.66 6.49
N CYS A 25 8.40 7.44 7.64
CA CYS A 25 9.65 6.70 7.74
C CYS A 25 9.74 5.87 9.02
N SER A 26 10.50 4.78 8.95
CA SER A 26 11.00 4.08 10.12
C SER A 26 12.51 4.25 10.16
N VAL A 27 13.05 4.63 11.32
CA VAL A 27 14.48 4.79 11.54
C VAL A 27 14.86 3.92 12.72
N GLU A 28 15.73 2.95 12.49
CA GLU A 28 16.38 2.23 13.57
C GLU A 28 17.65 2.99 13.97
N THR A 29 17.84 3.18 15.26
CA THR A 29 19.05 3.75 15.84
C THR A 29 19.70 2.79 16.82
N GLY A 30 21.02 2.84 16.95
CA GLY A 30 21.76 2.11 17.98
C GLY A 30 23.17 2.67 18.18
N ARG A 31 23.90 2.11 19.16
CA ARG A 31 25.30 2.44 19.48
C ARG A 31 26.16 1.20 19.32
N VAL A 32 27.43 1.35 18.92
CA VAL A 32 28.34 0.20 18.83
C VAL A 32 28.68 -0.29 20.24
N GLN A 33 28.59 -1.59 20.49
CA GLN A 33 28.66 -2.17 21.85
C GLN A 33 30.02 -1.93 22.54
N ASP A 34 31.12 -1.96 21.78
CA ASP A 34 32.48 -1.97 22.31
C ASP A 34 33.25 -0.66 22.04
N GLU A 35 32.55 0.39 21.62
CA GLU A 35 33.13 1.73 21.42
C GLU A 35 32.90 2.59 22.67
N GLU A 36 33.99 3.01 23.33
CA GLU A 36 33.92 3.97 24.43
C GLU A 36 33.36 5.30 23.89
N ASN A 37 32.30 5.82 24.52
CA ASN A 37 31.55 7.01 24.08
C ASN A 37 30.89 6.87 22.69
N ALA A 38 30.46 5.65 22.31
CA ALA A 38 29.73 5.40 21.07
C ALA A 38 28.55 6.38 20.87
N VAL A 39 28.59 7.13 19.77
CA VAL A 39 27.48 8.00 19.36
C VAL A 39 26.32 7.18 18.79
N THR A 40 25.10 7.70 18.91
CA THR A 40 23.93 7.09 18.29
C THR A 40 24.04 7.16 16.77
N ARG A 41 23.82 6.03 16.09
CA ARG A 41 23.88 5.90 14.63
C ARG A 41 22.57 5.37 14.09
N VAL A 42 22.24 5.74 12.85
CA VAL A 42 21.15 5.11 12.09
C VAL A 42 21.66 3.78 11.54
N THR A 43 20.97 2.69 11.89
CA THR A 43 21.34 1.31 11.51
C THR A 43 20.40 0.71 10.48
N ALA A 44 19.18 1.24 10.38
CA ALA A 44 18.22 0.94 9.32
C ALA A 44 17.33 2.17 9.04
N VAL A 45 16.89 2.31 7.80
CA VAL A 45 15.87 3.28 7.39
C VAL A 45 14.87 2.62 6.47
N ARG A 46 13.60 2.97 6.63
CA ARG A 46 12.55 2.70 5.67
C ARG A 46 11.82 3.99 5.35
N LEU A 47 11.61 4.32 4.09
CA LEU A 47 10.82 5.46 3.65
C LEU A 47 9.61 4.95 2.86
N TYR A 48 8.46 5.57 3.10
CA TYR A 48 7.21 5.28 2.42
C TYR A 48 6.82 6.48 1.55
N THR A 49 6.37 6.26 0.32
CA THR A 49 5.84 7.32 -0.56
C THR A 49 4.33 7.19 -0.74
N ASN A 50 3.65 8.31 -1.02
CA ASN A 50 2.21 8.31 -1.31
C ASN A 50 1.83 7.56 -2.59
N ARG A 51 2.78 7.24 -3.47
CA ARG A 51 2.54 6.58 -4.76
C ARG A 51 3.04 5.13 -4.82
N GLY A 52 3.83 4.69 -3.83
CA GLY A 52 4.56 3.42 -3.88
C GLY A 52 5.66 3.51 -4.94
N PRO A 53 6.94 3.61 -4.53
CA PRO A 53 7.69 2.48 -3.97
C PRO A 53 8.36 2.80 -2.61
N ASP A 54 8.41 1.80 -1.73
CA ASP A 54 9.12 1.88 -0.45
C ASP A 54 10.65 1.85 -0.67
N LEU A 55 11.39 2.68 0.07
CA LEU A 55 12.85 2.55 0.20
C LEU A 55 13.17 1.79 1.48
N GLU A 56 13.88 0.67 1.38
CA GLU A 56 14.44 -0.02 2.53
C GLU A 56 15.97 0.02 2.47
N GLY A 57 16.59 0.57 3.51
CA GLY A 57 18.04 0.64 3.68
C GLY A 57 18.45 0.05 5.00
N HIS A 58 19.06 -1.14 4.98
CA HIS A 58 19.60 -1.81 6.14
C HIS A 58 20.71 -2.79 5.73
N ALA A 59 21.46 -3.29 6.72
CA ALA A 59 22.47 -4.31 6.51
C ALA A 59 21.86 -5.66 6.05
N LYS A 60 22.63 -6.52 5.39
CA LYS A 60 22.14 -7.83 4.89
C LYS A 60 21.74 -8.79 6.02
N ASP A 61 22.44 -8.70 7.14
CA ASP A 61 22.22 -9.44 8.38
C ASP A 61 21.23 -8.74 9.33
N TRP A 62 20.55 -7.70 8.84
CA TRP A 62 19.57 -6.99 9.65
C TRP A 62 18.40 -7.90 10.02
N THR A 63 18.07 -7.87 11.31
CA THR A 63 16.84 -8.40 11.88
C THR A 63 16.19 -7.33 12.74
N PRO A 64 14.85 -7.33 12.91
CA PRO A 64 14.16 -6.38 13.77
C PRO A 64 14.77 -6.32 15.17
N PRO A 65 14.84 -5.13 15.81
CA PRO A 65 15.39 -5.00 17.16
C PRO A 65 14.73 -5.98 18.13
N PRO A 66 15.51 -6.88 18.77
CA PRO A 66 15.00 -7.73 19.83
C PRO A 66 14.72 -6.92 21.10
N ALA A 67 13.99 -7.52 22.04
CA ALA A 67 13.52 -6.84 23.24
C ALA A 67 14.64 -6.36 24.18
N ASP A 68 15.83 -6.98 24.10
CA ASP A 68 17.01 -6.60 24.87
C ASP A 68 17.83 -5.48 24.22
N GLY A 69 17.41 -4.99 23.05
CA GLY A 69 18.04 -3.87 22.34
C GLY A 69 19.43 -4.19 21.76
N LYS A 70 19.80 -5.46 21.61
CA LYS A 70 21.12 -5.88 21.09
C LYS A 70 21.03 -6.54 19.73
N GLY A 71 22.02 -6.37 18.87
CA GLY A 71 21.96 -7.00 17.55
C GLY A 71 23.18 -6.74 16.68
N ILE A 72 23.30 -7.52 15.60
CA ILE A 72 24.41 -7.40 14.65
C ILE A 72 23.95 -6.61 13.42
N ARG A 73 24.78 -5.67 12.95
CA ARG A 73 24.58 -4.91 11.71
C ARG A 73 25.88 -4.88 10.94
N SER A 74 25.87 -5.44 9.73
CA SER A 74 27.08 -5.59 8.90
C SER A 74 28.25 -6.22 9.65
N GLY A 75 27.97 -7.27 10.44
CA GLY A 75 28.98 -7.98 11.22
C GLY A 75 29.49 -7.27 12.48
N ARG A 76 28.91 -6.12 12.88
CA ARG A 76 29.26 -5.41 14.12
C ARG A 76 28.14 -5.47 15.16
N ALA A 77 28.50 -5.59 16.43
CA ALA A 77 27.56 -5.60 17.54
C ALA A 77 27.08 -4.18 17.90
N PHE A 78 25.77 -4.03 18.08
CA PHE A 78 25.11 -2.81 18.52
C PHE A 78 24.29 -3.06 19.78
N VAL A 79 24.18 -2.02 20.61
CA VAL A 79 23.33 -1.90 21.79
C VAL A 79 22.37 -0.72 21.63
N ASP A 80 21.32 -0.68 22.47
CA ASP A 80 20.23 0.30 22.44
C ASP A 80 19.55 0.41 21.07
N LEU A 81 19.46 -0.73 20.36
CA LEU A 81 18.73 -0.80 19.10
C LEU A 81 17.27 -0.47 19.35
N LYS A 82 16.80 0.58 18.70
CA LYS A 82 15.43 1.06 18.81
C LYS A 82 14.92 1.45 17.45
N MET A 83 13.81 0.83 17.05
CA MET A 83 13.04 1.28 15.89
C MET A 83 12.14 2.45 16.32
N THR A 84 12.33 3.60 15.68
CA THR A 84 11.42 4.74 15.82
C THR A 84 10.69 4.93 14.50
N HIS A 85 9.37 4.85 14.56
CA HIS A 85 8.54 5.17 13.41
C HIS A 85 8.18 6.65 13.48
N PHE A 86 8.65 7.43 12.50
CA PHE A 86 8.27 8.81 12.32
C PHE A 86 7.34 8.90 11.13
N ASP A 87 6.06 9.09 11.43
CA ASP A 87 5.04 9.31 10.43
C ASP A 87 4.39 10.65 10.76
N PRO A 88 4.81 11.74 10.08
CA PRO A 88 4.28 13.07 10.31
C PRO A 88 2.80 13.20 9.91
N ILE A 89 2.23 12.21 9.23
CA ILE A 89 0.80 12.12 8.90
C ILE A 89 0.03 11.41 10.04
N LEU A 90 0.69 10.59 10.86
CA LEU A 90 0.10 9.84 11.97
C LEU A 90 -0.02 10.56 13.32
N THR A 91 0.10 11.88 13.38
CA THR A 91 -0.57 12.59 14.46
C THR A 91 -2.10 12.52 14.33
N ASN A 92 -2.69 12.02 13.22
CA ASN A 92 -4.15 11.78 13.11
C ASN A 92 -4.66 10.76 12.03
N GLY A 93 -3.91 9.70 11.70
CA GLY A 93 -4.41 8.57 10.90
C GLY A 93 -4.57 8.79 9.39
N HIS A 94 -4.46 7.73 8.59
CA HIS A 94 -4.62 7.77 7.13
C HIS A 94 -5.42 6.61 6.55
N ILE A 95 -6.10 6.89 5.44
CA ILE A 95 -6.87 5.92 4.67
C ILE A 95 -6.54 6.14 3.20
N LYS A 96 -5.98 5.11 2.56
CA LYS A 96 -5.68 5.11 1.13
C LYS A 96 -6.75 4.27 0.42
N ALA A 97 -7.48 4.90 -0.50
CA ALA A 97 -8.30 4.19 -1.45
C ALA A 97 -7.47 3.92 -2.71
N GLY A 98 -7.40 2.67 -3.13
CA GLY A 98 -6.75 2.23 -4.36
C GLY A 98 -7.69 1.45 -5.27
N SER A 99 -7.30 1.39 -6.54
CA SER A 99 -7.99 0.73 -7.66
C SER A 99 -9.28 1.42 -8.11
N ILE A 100 -9.10 2.55 -8.81
CA ILE A 100 -10.13 3.23 -9.59
C ILE A 100 -10.40 2.40 -10.85
N TRP A 101 -11.67 2.14 -11.18
CA TRP A 101 -12.07 1.33 -12.34
C TRP A 101 -12.74 2.14 -13.43
N GLY A 102 -12.72 1.56 -14.64
CA GLY A 102 -13.53 1.92 -15.79
C GLY A 102 -13.94 0.65 -16.55
N ASN A 103 -15.25 0.40 -16.57
CA ASN A 103 -16.06 -0.55 -17.36
C ASN A 103 -15.98 -2.08 -17.07
N LYS A 104 -17.02 -2.58 -16.37
CA LYS A 104 -17.49 -3.97 -16.47
C LYS A 104 -18.94 -3.96 -16.97
N GLU A 105 -19.14 -4.53 -18.15
CA GLU A 105 -20.40 -4.94 -18.77
C GLU A 105 -21.48 -3.85 -18.92
N ASP A 106 -21.49 -3.24 -20.10
CA ASP A 106 -22.71 -2.74 -20.75
C ASP A 106 -22.74 -3.40 -22.13
N THR A 107 -23.80 -4.16 -22.43
CA THR A 107 -23.98 -4.86 -23.72
C THR A 107 -24.44 -3.91 -24.84
N ALA A 108 -24.58 -2.60 -24.55
CA ALA A 108 -24.80 -1.59 -25.57
C ALA A 108 -23.57 -1.43 -26.48
N SER A 109 -23.78 -1.49 -27.80
CA SER A 109 -22.72 -1.38 -28.80
C SER A 109 -21.86 -0.12 -28.58
N ALA A 110 -20.56 -0.34 -28.37
CA ALA A 110 -19.48 0.64 -28.21
C ALA A 110 -19.51 1.49 -26.91
N VAL A 111 -18.86 0.99 -25.86
CA VAL A 111 -18.57 1.75 -24.64
C VAL A 111 -17.06 1.80 -24.36
N GLY A 112 -16.42 2.88 -24.85
CA GLY A 112 -15.32 3.59 -24.17
C GLY A 112 -13.89 3.05 -24.28
N GLU A 113 -13.32 2.95 -25.47
CA GLU A 113 -11.86 2.85 -25.65
C GLU A 113 -11.15 4.18 -25.34
N PRO A 114 -9.93 4.19 -24.75
CA PRO A 114 -9.10 5.38 -24.77
C PRO A 114 -8.70 5.57 -26.24
N GLU A 115 -8.42 6.80 -26.66
CA GLU A 115 -7.78 6.98 -27.97
C GLU A 115 -6.43 6.22 -27.92
N ASP A 116 -6.25 5.25 -28.83
CA ASP A 116 -4.99 4.53 -29.16
C ASP A 116 -4.73 3.08 -28.67
N VAL A 117 -5.74 2.23 -28.39
CA VAL A 117 -5.47 0.81 -28.09
C VAL A 117 -5.97 -0.11 -29.21
N ASP A 118 -5.07 -0.83 -29.89
CA ASP A 118 -5.40 -1.85 -30.89
C ASP A 118 -5.93 -3.14 -30.21
N PRO A 119 -7.23 -3.46 -30.36
CA PRO A 119 -7.87 -4.60 -29.71
C PRO A 119 -7.34 -5.97 -30.16
N SER A 120 -6.60 -6.03 -31.28
CA SER A 120 -6.10 -7.28 -31.87
C SER A 120 -4.85 -7.86 -31.19
N THR A 121 -4.21 -7.08 -30.31
CA THR A 121 -2.96 -7.45 -29.62
C THR A 121 -3.17 -8.16 -28.27
N ILE A 122 -4.44 -8.40 -27.91
CA ILE A 122 -4.86 -8.78 -26.56
C ILE A 122 -5.26 -10.26 -26.51
N VAL A 123 -4.57 -11.04 -25.66
CA VAL A 123 -4.61 -12.51 -25.76
C VAL A 123 -5.29 -13.20 -24.55
N THR A 124 -5.70 -12.48 -23.49
CA THR A 124 -6.22 -13.13 -22.25
C THR A 124 -7.42 -12.43 -21.60
N GLU A 125 -8.23 -13.19 -20.85
CA GLU A 125 -9.40 -12.70 -20.08
C GLU A 125 -9.00 -12.08 -18.73
N PRO A 126 -9.74 -11.06 -18.21
CA PRO A 126 -9.55 -10.59 -16.85
C PRO A 126 -9.80 -11.69 -15.82
N GLN A 127 -9.01 -11.71 -14.75
CA GLN A 127 -9.16 -12.68 -13.66
C GLN A 127 -9.46 -11.97 -12.35
N SER A 128 -10.45 -12.47 -11.59
CA SER A 128 -10.76 -11.97 -10.25
C SER A 128 -10.73 -13.10 -9.24
N PHE A 129 -10.07 -12.88 -8.11
CA PHE A 129 -10.01 -13.84 -7.00
C PHE A 129 -9.69 -13.11 -5.70
N TYR A 130 -9.59 -13.85 -4.59
CA TYR A 130 -9.13 -13.31 -3.32
C TYR A 130 -7.94 -14.10 -2.78
N LEU A 131 -7.20 -13.46 -1.88
CA LEU A 131 -6.07 -14.02 -1.16
C LEU A 131 -6.34 -13.90 0.33
N SER A 132 -6.30 -15.02 1.06
CA SER A 132 -6.59 -15.08 2.50
C SER A 132 -5.38 -15.59 3.28
N CYS A 133 -4.89 -14.80 4.25
CA CYS A 133 -3.84 -15.25 5.16
C CYS A 133 -4.30 -16.41 6.05
N ARG A 134 -5.59 -16.45 6.41
CA ARG A 134 -6.17 -17.56 7.16
C ARG A 134 -6.08 -18.87 6.37
N GLU A 135 -6.49 -18.87 5.10
CA GLU A 135 -6.46 -20.08 4.27
C GLU A 135 -5.03 -20.53 3.94
N ARG A 136 -4.12 -19.58 3.72
CA ARG A 136 -2.75 -19.88 3.27
C ARG A 136 -1.78 -20.21 4.41
N PHE A 137 -1.95 -19.59 5.57
CA PHE A 137 -1.00 -19.68 6.69
C PHE A 137 -1.66 -20.10 8.00
N GLY A 138 -2.96 -20.42 8.02
CA GLY A 138 -3.67 -20.78 9.24
C GLY A 138 -3.74 -19.63 10.25
N TRP A 139 -3.68 -18.37 9.81
CA TRP A 139 -3.78 -17.22 10.71
C TRP A 139 -5.15 -17.21 11.41
N GLN A 140 -5.16 -17.56 12.69
CA GLN A 140 -6.33 -17.56 13.57
C GLN A 140 -6.05 -16.81 14.88
N GLU A 141 -4.82 -16.91 15.37
CA GLU A 141 -4.38 -16.18 16.56
C GLU A 141 -4.08 -14.72 16.24
N TYR A 142 -4.29 -13.84 17.22
CA TYR A 142 -3.96 -12.42 17.14
C TYR A 142 -2.45 -12.22 17.32
N ALA A 143 -1.81 -11.50 16.40
CA ALA A 143 -0.45 -11.02 16.58
C ALA A 143 -0.22 -9.68 15.88
N ALA A 144 0.68 -8.87 16.44
CA ALA A 144 1.15 -7.62 15.83
C ALA A 144 2.28 -7.89 14.83
N GLY A 145 2.52 -6.93 13.93
CA GLY A 145 3.69 -6.93 13.04
C GLY A 145 3.71 -8.03 11.99
N ARG A 146 2.56 -8.61 11.63
CA ARG A 146 2.55 -9.75 10.70
C ARG A 146 2.75 -9.28 9.27
N ILE A 147 3.54 -10.06 8.53
CA ILE A 147 3.72 -9.87 7.09
C ILE A 147 3.49 -11.22 6.42
N ALA A 148 2.62 -11.23 5.43
CA ALA A 148 2.39 -12.36 4.54
C ALA A 148 2.73 -11.93 3.11
N ASN A 149 3.67 -12.62 2.47
CA ASN A 149 3.96 -12.45 1.05
C ASN A 149 3.29 -13.59 0.29
N LEU A 150 2.20 -13.28 -0.41
CA LEU A 150 1.44 -14.25 -1.17
C LEU A 150 1.85 -14.19 -2.63
N GLU A 151 2.55 -15.23 -3.08
CA GLU A 151 2.86 -15.43 -4.49
C GLU A 151 1.65 -15.98 -5.24
N HIS A 152 1.37 -15.39 -6.39
CA HIS A 152 0.41 -15.90 -7.35
C HIS A 152 1.12 -16.12 -8.68
N ARG A 153 1.04 -17.34 -9.22
CA ARG A 153 1.54 -17.68 -10.54
C ARG A 153 0.38 -17.78 -11.50
N PHE A 154 0.49 -17.15 -12.65
CA PHE A 154 -0.48 -17.32 -13.71
C PHE A 154 -0.37 -18.75 -14.27
N GLU A 155 -1.50 -19.35 -14.63
CA GLU A 155 -1.55 -20.71 -15.20
C GLU A 155 -0.67 -20.81 -16.46
N LYS A 156 -0.62 -19.72 -17.24
CA LYS A 156 0.27 -19.55 -18.38
C LYS A 156 0.88 -18.15 -18.31
N PRO A 157 2.14 -17.96 -18.73
CA PRO A 157 2.72 -16.63 -18.89
C PRO A 157 1.83 -15.75 -19.77
N LEU A 158 1.58 -14.52 -19.32
CA LEU A 158 0.86 -13.52 -20.10
C LEU A 158 1.81 -12.91 -21.15
N PRO A 159 1.28 -12.45 -22.30
CA PRO A 159 2.12 -11.89 -23.36
C PRO A 159 2.79 -10.56 -22.97
N ILE A 160 2.30 -9.92 -21.92
CA ILE A 160 2.75 -8.63 -21.40
C ILE A 160 2.46 -8.58 -19.90
N VAL A 161 3.29 -7.85 -19.16
CA VAL A 161 3.06 -7.57 -17.74
C VAL A 161 1.65 -6.99 -17.56
N PRO A 162 0.75 -7.65 -16.80
CA PRO A 162 -0.63 -7.20 -16.65
C PRO A 162 -0.72 -6.02 -15.68
N THR A 163 -1.88 -5.38 -15.61
CA THR A 163 -2.24 -4.52 -14.47
C THR A 163 -2.85 -5.38 -13.38
N VAL A 164 -2.37 -5.25 -12.14
CA VAL A 164 -2.95 -5.94 -10.97
C VAL A 164 -3.53 -4.91 -10.01
N LEU A 165 -4.84 -5.00 -9.84
CA LEU A 165 -5.62 -4.18 -8.93
C LEU A 165 -5.95 -4.99 -7.69
N TYR A 166 -5.91 -4.33 -6.54
CA TYR A 166 -6.09 -4.99 -5.25
C TYR A 166 -6.71 -4.07 -4.22
N GLY A 167 -7.24 -4.69 -3.16
CA GLY A 167 -7.94 -4.00 -2.10
C GLY A 167 -8.31 -4.93 -0.96
N PHE A 168 -8.45 -4.41 0.25
CA PHE A 168 -8.86 -5.21 1.40
C PHE A 168 -10.24 -5.81 1.17
N ARG A 169 -10.34 -7.11 1.43
CA ARG A 169 -11.61 -7.84 1.49
C ARG A 169 -12.10 -7.94 2.93
N ALA A 170 -11.20 -8.31 3.83
CA ALA A 170 -11.50 -8.50 5.24
C ALA A 170 -10.29 -8.15 6.09
N ILE A 171 -10.53 -7.51 7.22
CA ILE A 171 -9.52 -7.20 8.23
C ILE A 171 -10.11 -7.63 9.57
N GLN A 172 -9.41 -8.52 10.27
CA GLN A 172 -9.81 -8.99 11.59
C GLN A 172 -8.78 -8.48 12.59
N ALA A 173 -9.09 -7.35 13.21
CA ALA A 173 -8.32 -6.77 14.31
C ALA A 173 -8.96 -7.12 15.65
N ARG A 174 -8.16 -7.10 16.73
CA ARG A 174 -8.69 -7.28 18.08
C ARG A 174 -9.59 -6.10 18.46
N ALA A 175 -10.65 -6.35 19.24
CA ALA A 175 -11.53 -5.28 19.73
C ALA A 175 -10.73 -4.19 20.48
N GLY A 176 -11.09 -2.92 20.27
CA GLY A 176 -10.39 -1.76 20.83
C GLY A 176 -9.08 -1.38 20.13
N ASN A 177 -8.51 -2.26 19.29
CA ASN A 177 -7.38 -1.92 18.44
C ASN A 177 -7.87 -1.31 17.12
N ALA A 178 -7.20 -0.24 16.71
CA ALA A 178 -7.40 0.34 15.39
C ALA A 178 -6.35 -0.26 14.43
N PRO A 179 -6.76 -0.98 13.37
CA PRO A 179 -5.80 -1.68 12.53
C PRO A 179 -4.89 -0.68 11.82
N ARG A 180 -3.60 -1.00 11.84
CA ARG A 180 -2.61 -0.45 10.92
C ARG A 180 -2.23 -1.56 9.97
N VAL A 181 -2.79 -1.50 8.77
CA VAL A 181 -2.64 -2.54 7.75
C VAL A 181 -2.37 -1.93 6.38
N ALA A 182 -1.56 -2.62 5.58
CA ALA A 182 -1.27 -2.23 4.21
C ALA A 182 -1.25 -3.43 3.27
N LEU A 183 -1.68 -3.20 2.04
CA LEU A 183 -1.42 -4.05 0.89
C LEU A 183 -0.33 -3.40 0.03
N SER A 184 0.65 -4.18 -0.42
CA SER A 184 1.66 -3.69 -1.36
C SER A 184 2.01 -4.76 -2.38
N LEU A 185 1.99 -4.40 -3.66
CA LEU A 185 2.46 -5.26 -4.74
C LEU A 185 3.99 -5.20 -4.80
N SER A 186 4.68 -6.24 -4.32
CA SER A 186 6.14 -6.24 -4.17
C SER A 186 6.87 -6.76 -5.41
N SER A 187 6.19 -7.52 -6.26
CA SER A 187 6.71 -7.97 -7.56
C SER A 187 5.55 -8.18 -8.53
N LEU A 188 5.81 -7.98 -9.81
CA LEU A 188 4.84 -8.18 -10.89
C LEU A 188 5.61 -8.49 -12.18
N SER A 189 5.21 -9.53 -12.89
CA SER A 189 5.76 -9.95 -14.18
C SER A 189 4.69 -10.61 -15.05
N GLU A 190 5.08 -11.07 -16.23
CA GLU A 190 4.29 -11.89 -17.13
C GLU A 190 3.93 -13.26 -16.54
N THR A 191 4.64 -13.74 -15.52
CA THR A 191 4.47 -15.10 -14.96
C THR A 191 3.73 -15.10 -13.63
N GLY A 192 3.59 -13.95 -12.99
CA GLY A 192 2.88 -13.83 -11.72
C GLY A 192 3.17 -12.52 -10.99
N PHE A 193 2.79 -12.50 -9.72
CA PHE A 193 3.05 -11.37 -8.83
C PHE A 193 3.16 -11.84 -7.38
N THR A 194 3.71 -10.98 -6.53
CA THR A 194 3.68 -11.14 -5.07
C THR A 194 2.93 -9.97 -4.46
N LEU A 195 1.86 -10.29 -3.71
CA LEU A 195 1.13 -9.31 -2.91
C LEU A 195 1.51 -9.48 -1.44
N SER A 196 2.02 -8.42 -0.82
CA SER A 196 2.26 -8.38 0.62
C SER A 196 1.02 -7.87 1.35
N LEU A 197 0.59 -8.61 2.37
CA LEU A 197 -0.44 -8.23 3.34
C LEU A 197 0.26 -7.99 4.68
N LYS A 198 0.21 -6.76 5.18
CA LYS A 198 0.98 -6.31 6.34
C LYS A 198 0.05 -5.82 7.44
N SER A 199 0.30 -6.23 8.69
CA SER A 199 -0.06 -5.49 9.89
C SER A 199 1.18 -4.93 10.57
N PHE A 200 1.04 -3.76 11.17
CA PHE A 200 2.15 -3.07 11.82
C PHE A 200 2.02 -3.17 13.35
N LEU A 201 1.47 -2.15 13.99
CA LEU A 201 1.54 -2.01 15.44
C LEU A 201 0.51 -2.85 16.21
N HIS A 202 -0.67 -3.08 15.62
CA HIS A 202 -1.80 -3.65 16.34
C HIS A 202 -2.05 -5.10 15.96
N GLU A 203 -2.58 -5.85 16.91
CA GLU A 203 -2.85 -7.27 16.74
C GLU A 203 -3.97 -7.52 15.72
N THR A 204 -3.64 -8.31 14.70
CA THR A 204 -4.56 -8.78 13.67
C THR A 204 -4.56 -10.30 13.65
N SER A 205 -5.74 -10.92 13.63
CA SER A 205 -5.88 -12.36 13.45
C SER A 205 -5.97 -12.76 11.98
N ASN A 206 -6.43 -11.88 11.09
CA ASN A 206 -6.50 -12.14 9.65
C ASN A 206 -6.51 -10.86 8.81
N ILE A 207 -5.95 -10.95 7.61
CA ILE A 207 -6.03 -9.93 6.56
C ILE A 207 -6.27 -10.68 5.25
N GLU A 208 -7.18 -10.14 4.44
CA GLU A 208 -7.50 -10.69 3.12
C GLU A 208 -7.58 -9.59 2.08
N ALA A 209 -7.26 -9.93 0.83
CA ALA A 209 -7.30 -9.02 -0.30
C ALA A 209 -8.17 -9.59 -1.42
N ASN A 210 -8.98 -8.75 -2.05
CA ASN A 210 -9.49 -8.99 -3.40
C ASN A 210 -8.41 -8.61 -4.40
N VAL A 211 -8.30 -9.37 -5.48
CA VAL A 211 -7.36 -9.15 -6.58
C VAL A 211 -8.09 -9.23 -7.91
N LEU A 212 -7.73 -8.33 -8.81
CA LEU A 212 -8.23 -8.26 -10.17
C LEU A 212 -7.05 -8.05 -11.13
N VAL A 213 -6.79 -9.06 -11.95
CA VAL A 213 -5.73 -9.07 -12.96
C VAL A 213 -6.36 -8.66 -14.28
N LEU A 214 -5.85 -7.57 -14.85
CA LEU A 214 -6.26 -7.04 -16.15
C LEU A 214 -5.11 -7.24 -17.13
N PRO A 215 -5.27 -8.14 -18.12
CA PRO A 215 -4.35 -8.23 -19.24
C PRO A 215 -4.23 -6.89 -19.95
N ASN A 216 -3.00 -6.46 -20.20
CA ASN A 216 -2.77 -5.16 -20.81
C ASN A 216 -3.44 -5.10 -22.20
N GLY A 217 -4.03 -3.96 -22.53
CA GLY A 217 -4.75 -3.71 -23.78
C GLY A 217 -6.24 -4.11 -23.78
N LYS A 218 -6.70 -5.12 -23.01
CA LYS A 218 -8.09 -5.61 -23.15
C LYS A 218 -9.15 -4.62 -22.73
N THR A 219 -8.86 -3.92 -21.65
CA THR A 219 -9.83 -3.08 -20.98
C THR A 219 -9.26 -1.68 -20.89
N PRO A 220 -9.75 -0.77 -21.74
CA PRO A 220 -9.63 0.67 -21.58
C PRO A 220 -9.82 1.10 -20.12
N SER A 221 -8.75 1.33 -19.38
CA SER A 221 -8.85 1.60 -17.95
C SER A 221 -7.76 2.53 -17.47
N GLN A 222 -8.11 3.34 -16.49
CA GLN A 222 -7.18 4.13 -15.71
C GLN A 222 -7.33 3.69 -14.26
N HIS A 223 -6.20 3.61 -13.58
CA HIS A 223 -6.14 3.22 -12.20
C HIS A 223 -5.19 4.16 -11.46
N GLY A 224 -5.33 4.19 -10.15
CA GLY A 224 -4.49 5.03 -9.32
C GLY A 224 -4.77 4.80 -7.85
N PHE A 225 -4.01 5.53 -7.04
CA PHE A 225 -4.19 5.58 -5.61
C PHE A 225 -4.53 7.00 -5.20
N VAL A 226 -5.46 7.09 -4.26
CA VAL A 226 -5.87 8.35 -3.68
C VAL A 226 -5.66 8.26 -2.19
N ASP A 227 -4.70 9.05 -1.72
CA ASP A 227 -4.52 9.31 -0.31
C ASP A 227 -5.33 10.55 0.04
N VAL A 228 -6.48 10.33 0.68
CA VAL A 228 -7.29 11.44 1.13
C VAL A 228 -6.82 11.99 2.46
N SER A 229 -5.88 11.39 3.19
CA SER A 229 -5.47 11.85 4.53
C SER A 229 -4.74 13.21 4.51
N VAL A 230 -4.27 13.63 3.34
CA VAL A 230 -3.59 14.89 3.11
C VAL A 230 -4.57 16.06 3.19
N HIS A 231 -4.83 16.57 4.40
CA HIS A 231 -5.43 17.88 4.62
C HIS A 231 -4.35 18.84 5.11
N PRO A 232 -4.15 20.01 4.47
CA PRO A 232 -3.04 20.93 4.80
C PRO A 232 -2.99 21.37 6.28
N SER A 233 -4.13 21.36 6.97
CA SER A 233 -4.25 21.72 8.39
C SER A 233 -4.57 20.53 9.31
N GLY A 234 -4.40 19.30 8.82
CA GLY A 234 -4.90 18.09 9.50
C GLY A 234 -6.43 17.98 9.45
N ARG A 235 -6.97 16.89 10.00
CA ARG A 235 -8.42 16.65 10.09
C ARG A 235 -8.88 16.58 11.52
N SER A 236 -10.06 17.14 11.77
CA SER A 236 -10.77 16.87 13.02
C SER A 236 -11.28 15.42 13.03
N PRO A 237 -11.41 14.79 14.22
CA PRO A 237 -12.06 13.49 14.34
C PRO A 237 -13.44 13.50 13.67
N ARG A 238 -13.77 12.46 12.88
CA ARG A 238 -15.02 12.33 12.10
C ARG A 238 -15.18 13.27 10.90
N GLN A 239 -14.16 14.08 10.58
CA GLN A 239 -14.20 14.90 9.37
C GLN A 239 -14.16 14.01 8.13
N LYS A 240 -15.24 14.09 7.34
CA LYS A 240 -15.33 13.42 6.05
C LYS A 240 -14.22 13.88 5.13
N ALA A 241 -13.68 12.92 4.39
CA ALA A 241 -12.66 13.16 3.40
C ALA A 241 -13.31 13.29 2.03
N THR A 242 -13.01 14.33 1.28
CA THR A 242 -13.45 14.43 -0.11
C THR A 242 -12.28 14.90 -0.97
N THR A 243 -12.12 14.30 -2.14
CA THR A 243 -11.15 14.77 -3.13
C THR A 243 -11.68 14.58 -4.54
N LYS A 244 -11.28 15.50 -5.42
CA LYS A 244 -11.57 15.41 -6.85
C LYS A 244 -10.42 14.71 -7.54
N VAL A 245 -10.75 13.79 -8.42
CA VAL A 245 -9.77 13.07 -9.24
C VAL A 245 -10.09 13.37 -10.69
N ASN A 246 -9.14 13.96 -11.39
CA ASN A 246 -9.21 14.10 -12.84
C ASN A 246 -8.60 12.85 -13.47
N PHE A 247 -9.22 12.35 -14.52
CA PHE A 247 -8.65 11.28 -15.32
C PHE A 247 -7.49 11.83 -16.16
N GLU A 248 -6.42 11.06 -16.31
CA GLU A 248 -5.27 11.40 -17.14
C GLU A 248 -5.69 11.59 -18.60
N LYS A 249 -6.60 10.73 -19.07
CA LYS A 249 -7.28 10.86 -20.36
C LYS A 249 -8.81 10.92 -20.15
N PRO A 250 -9.53 11.85 -20.76
CA PRO A 250 -11.00 11.81 -20.73
C PRO A 250 -11.53 10.52 -21.40
N PHE A 251 -12.58 9.94 -20.83
CA PHE A 251 -13.35 8.86 -21.43
C PHE A 251 -14.43 9.42 -22.37
N LYS A 252 -14.89 8.62 -23.34
CA LYS A 252 -15.99 9.03 -24.24
C LYS A 252 -17.32 9.28 -23.50
N LYS A 253 -17.53 8.62 -22.36
CA LYS A 253 -18.70 8.71 -21.47
C LYS A 253 -18.23 8.50 -20.01
N PRO A 254 -19.01 8.92 -19.01
CA PRO A 254 -18.69 8.66 -17.61
C PRO A 254 -18.41 7.17 -17.33
N PRO A 255 -17.22 6.80 -16.80
CA PRO A 255 -16.88 5.40 -16.56
C PRO A 255 -17.55 4.84 -15.29
N LYS A 256 -17.68 3.51 -15.19
CA LYS A 256 -18.04 2.84 -13.92
C LYS A 256 -16.83 2.76 -13.01
N ILE A 257 -16.94 3.25 -11.78
CA ILE A 257 -15.82 3.28 -10.82
C ILE A 257 -15.99 2.21 -9.74
N CYS A 258 -14.89 1.55 -9.38
CA CYS A 258 -14.71 0.77 -8.15
C CYS A 258 -13.68 1.48 -7.27
N ALA A 259 -13.74 1.29 -5.96
CA ALA A 259 -12.68 1.69 -5.04
C ALA A 259 -12.58 0.68 -3.90
N TRP A 260 -11.36 0.37 -3.51
CA TRP A 260 -11.07 -0.42 -2.31
C TRP A 260 -10.11 0.32 -1.41
N PHE A 261 -10.13 0.02 -0.11
CA PHE A 261 -9.05 0.42 0.76
C PHE A 261 -7.81 -0.44 0.49
N THR A 262 -6.66 0.17 0.35
CA THR A 262 -5.36 -0.53 0.19
C THR A 262 -4.45 -0.29 1.39
N GLU A 263 -4.73 0.75 2.17
CA GLU A 263 -3.99 1.05 3.39
C GLU A 263 -4.93 1.71 4.40
N LEU A 264 -4.88 1.22 5.63
CA LEU A 264 -5.60 1.78 6.76
C LEU A 264 -4.62 1.96 7.92
N SER A 265 -4.56 3.16 8.45
CA SER A 265 -3.90 3.45 9.71
C SER A 265 -4.83 4.31 10.55
N ILE A 266 -5.59 3.63 11.39
CA ILE A 266 -6.63 4.25 12.19
C ILE A 266 -6.07 4.42 13.62
N PRO A 267 -6.25 5.57 14.29
CA PRO A 267 -5.92 5.72 15.71
C PRO A 267 -6.92 4.97 16.59
N ASN A 268 -6.53 4.64 17.83
CA ASN A 268 -7.37 3.87 18.78
C ASN A 268 -8.82 4.37 18.84
N GLY A 269 -9.77 3.42 18.90
CA GLY A 269 -11.20 3.67 18.94
C GLY A 269 -11.97 2.79 17.96
N HIS A 270 -13.30 2.69 18.15
CA HIS A 270 -14.15 2.02 17.18
C HIS A 270 -14.39 2.98 16.02
N ARG A 271 -14.01 2.57 14.82
CA ARG A 271 -14.24 3.36 13.60
C ARG A 271 -14.90 2.48 12.57
N SER A 272 -16.02 2.96 12.07
CA SER A 272 -16.57 2.52 10.80
C SER A 272 -16.06 3.44 9.71
N ILE A 273 -15.73 2.86 8.57
CA ILE A 273 -15.13 3.55 7.43
C ILE A 273 -15.80 3.09 6.15
N TRP A 274 -16.03 4.03 5.24
CA TRP A 274 -16.65 3.77 3.95
C TRP A 274 -16.02 4.68 2.89
N VAL A 275 -15.63 4.08 1.77
CA VAL A 275 -15.29 4.80 0.54
C VAL A 275 -16.45 4.73 -0.43
N TRP A 276 -16.85 5.88 -0.97
CA TRP A 276 -17.88 5.97 -2.00
C TRP A 276 -17.53 7.08 -2.99
N ILE A 277 -18.12 7.04 -4.18
CA ILE A 277 -17.78 7.91 -5.31
C ILE A 277 -19.05 8.52 -5.88
N ASP A 278 -18.97 9.80 -6.26
CA ASP A 278 -20.03 10.50 -6.98
C ASP A 278 -19.47 11.49 -8.02
N ASN A 279 -20.37 12.28 -8.62
CA ASN A 279 -20.03 13.32 -9.60
C ASN A 279 -19.12 12.81 -10.72
N ILE A 280 -19.43 11.61 -11.22
CA ILE A 280 -18.65 10.94 -12.26
C ILE A 280 -19.02 11.56 -13.61
N THR A 281 -18.05 12.17 -14.27
CA THR A 281 -18.15 12.68 -15.63
C THR A 281 -17.14 11.96 -16.54
N ALA A 282 -17.04 12.37 -17.80
CA ALA A 282 -16.06 11.82 -18.74
C ALA A 282 -14.60 12.07 -18.33
N ASP A 283 -14.32 13.12 -17.57
CA ASP A 283 -12.98 13.67 -17.31
C ASP A 283 -12.60 13.64 -15.83
N LYS A 284 -13.54 13.38 -14.93
CA LYS A 284 -13.31 13.43 -13.48
C LYS A 284 -14.33 12.64 -12.68
N MET A 285 -14.04 12.51 -11.39
CA MET A 285 -14.94 12.01 -10.36
C MET A 285 -14.61 12.65 -9.01
N THR A 286 -15.48 12.43 -8.02
CA THR A 286 -15.22 12.81 -6.63
C THR A 286 -15.24 11.56 -5.75
N ILE A 287 -14.18 11.38 -4.96
CA ILE A 287 -14.06 10.30 -3.98
C ILE A 287 -14.32 10.85 -2.59
N HIS A 288 -15.14 10.11 -1.83
CA HIS A 288 -15.42 10.36 -0.43
C HIS A 288 -14.90 9.22 0.43
N ILE A 289 -14.29 9.56 1.56
CA ILE A 289 -14.00 8.58 2.63
C ILE A 289 -14.63 9.11 3.91
N ASP A 290 -15.67 8.42 4.33
CA ASP A 290 -16.43 8.73 5.53
C ASP A 290 -15.96 7.87 6.69
N THR A 291 -15.92 8.47 7.87
CA THR A 291 -15.70 7.78 9.14
C THR A 291 -16.86 8.08 10.08
N TRP A 292 -17.35 7.08 10.80
CA TRP A 292 -18.35 7.25 11.86
C TRP A 292 -18.08 6.26 13.01
N ALA A 293 -18.88 6.36 14.08
CA ALA A 293 -18.66 5.68 15.37
C ALA A 293 -17.49 6.24 16.21
N ASP A 294 -17.46 5.86 17.49
CA ASP A 294 -16.72 6.49 18.60
C ASP A 294 -15.41 5.80 19.01
#